data_AF-A0A2D6IKB6-F1
#
_entry.id   AF-A0A2D6IKB6-F1
#
_cell.length_a   1.000
_cell.length_b   1.000
_cell.length_c   1.000
_cell.angle_alpha   90.00
_cell.angle_beta   90.00
_cell.angle_gamma   90.00
#
_symmetry.space_group_name_H-M   'P 1'
#
loop_
_entity.id
_entity.type
_entity.pdbx_description
1 polymer ?
#
loop_
_entity_poly.entity_id
_entity_poly.type
_entity_poly.pdbx_seq_one_letter_code
_entity_poly.pdbx_strand_id
1 'polypeptide(L)'
;MNDVTESKIDQVLQWYISQDIDVEFGARAQINLFERKVVLDEGDSNEDTLCAALHEAGHFLVNEKSDWSQKYPVRQEVRDGTECEDSSFSALELLHEEMEAWEEGRKLAVELFDWDVGQEDYWIQRKANAVMSYVRFLVKQTNDEFPGIFTGVL
;
A
#
# COMPACT_ATOMS: atom_id res chain seq x y z
N MET A 1 25.97 -3.03 5.30
CA MET A 1 24.69 -2.89 4.56
C MET A 1 23.60 -2.28 5.44
N ASN A 2 23.53 -2.60 6.74
CA ASN A 2 22.55 -1.99 7.67
C ASN A 2 22.53 -0.45 7.71
N ASP A 3 23.70 0.21 7.83
CA ASP A 3 23.75 1.68 7.99
C ASP A 3 23.11 2.47 6.84
N VAL A 4 23.17 1.95 5.60
CA VAL A 4 22.60 2.64 4.43
C VAL A 4 21.09 2.54 4.44
N THR A 5 20.54 1.39 4.82
CA THR A 5 19.09 1.18 4.89
C THR A 5 18.49 1.95 6.06
N GLU A 6 19.17 2.01 7.21
CA GLU A 6 18.75 2.84 8.35
C GLU A 6 18.68 4.32 7.98
N SER A 7 19.71 4.83 7.29
CA SER A 7 19.69 6.21 6.79
C SER A 7 18.56 6.49 5.79
N LYS A 8 18.10 5.50 5.03
CA LYS A 8 16.95 5.65 4.12
C LYS A 8 15.62 5.62 4.87
N ILE A 9 15.47 4.76 5.87
CA ILE A 9 14.31 4.75 6.77
C ILE A 9 14.17 6.13 7.41
N ASP A 10 15.25 6.68 7.98
CA ASP A 10 15.23 8.01 8.60
C ASP A 10 14.74 9.09 7.63
N GLN A 11 15.15 9.05 6.37
CA GLN A 11 14.69 10.00 5.35
C GLN A 11 13.19 9.87 5.06
N VAL A 12 12.66 8.65 5.00
CA VAL A 12 11.22 8.42 4.85
C VAL A 12 10.45 8.88 6.10
N LEU A 13 10.99 8.66 7.30
CA LEU A 13 10.40 9.17 8.54
C LEU A 13 10.38 10.71 8.60
N GLN A 14 11.47 11.35 8.19
CA GLN A 14 11.50 12.81 8.05
C GLN A 14 10.52 13.30 7.00
N TRP A 15 10.34 12.55 5.91
CA TRP A 15 9.32 12.87 4.92
C TRP A 15 7.92 12.81 5.54
N TYR A 16 7.56 11.76 6.29
CA TYR A 16 6.28 11.70 7.01
C TYR A 16 6.05 12.91 7.91
N ILE A 17 7.04 13.26 8.71
CA ILE A 17 6.98 14.45 9.60
C ILE A 17 6.79 15.73 8.78
N SER A 18 7.48 15.87 7.64
CA SER A 18 7.31 17.03 6.76
C SER A 18 5.92 17.14 6.14
N GLN A 19 5.22 16.01 6.03
CA GLN A 19 3.83 15.96 5.60
C GLN A 19 2.84 16.11 6.76
N ASP A 20 3.25 16.41 7.99
CA ASP A 20 2.34 16.43 9.16
C ASP A 20 1.63 15.08 9.36
N ILE A 21 2.41 13.99 9.26
CA ILE A 21 1.98 12.61 9.54
C ILE A 21 2.71 12.09 10.78
N ASP A 22 1.96 11.67 11.78
CA ASP A 22 2.48 11.06 13.00
C ASP A 22 3.00 9.65 12.71
N VAL A 23 4.19 9.31 13.21
CA VAL A 23 4.81 8.00 13.04
C VAL A 23 4.80 7.23 14.36
N GLU A 24 4.28 6.01 14.32
CA GLU A 24 4.39 5.04 15.42
C GLU A 24 4.92 3.69 14.92
N PHE A 25 5.42 2.89 15.84
CA PHE A 25 5.78 1.49 15.59
C PHE A 25 4.78 0.57 16.29
N GLY A 26 4.39 -0.51 15.62
CA GLY A 26 3.39 -1.43 16.10
C GLY A 26 3.45 -2.79 15.41
N ALA A 27 2.40 -3.59 15.54
CA ALA A 27 2.39 -4.98 15.09
C ALA A 27 2.12 -5.17 13.59
N ARG A 28 1.72 -4.11 12.88
CA ARG A 28 1.44 -4.15 11.44
C ARG A 28 1.55 -2.77 10.83
N ALA A 29 2.19 -2.70 9.67
CA ALA A 29 2.23 -1.49 8.88
C ALA A 29 0.82 -1.09 8.38
N GLN A 30 0.45 0.17 8.59
CA GLN A 30 -0.80 0.75 8.10
C GLN A 30 -0.76 2.28 8.18
N ILE A 31 -1.40 2.95 7.24
CA ILE A 31 -1.68 4.38 7.31
C ILE A 31 -3.16 4.66 7.59
N ASN A 32 -3.41 5.48 8.60
CA ASN A 32 -4.70 6.12 8.83
C ASN A 32 -4.67 7.53 8.24
N LEU A 33 -5.26 7.68 7.06
CA LEU A 33 -5.30 8.95 6.33
C LEU A 33 -6.15 10.02 7.03
N PHE A 34 -7.12 9.63 7.87
CA PHE A 34 -7.96 10.58 8.60
C PHE A 34 -7.25 11.12 9.84
N GLU A 35 -6.60 10.25 10.60
CA GLU A 35 -5.82 10.63 11.78
C GLU A 35 -4.42 11.16 11.42
N ARG A 36 -4.06 11.13 10.13
CA ARG A 36 -2.73 11.48 9.62
C ARG A 36 -1.63 10.75 10.40
N LYS A 37 -1.78 9.43 10.50
CA LYS A 37 -0.91 8.60 11.31
C LYS A 37 -0.48 7.37 10.53
N VAL A 38 0.81 7.07 10.53
CA VAL A 38 1.37 5.83 10.03
C VAL A 38 1.89 4.99 11.19
N VAL A 39 1.55 3.70 11.17
CA VAL A 39 2.16 2.69 12.02
C VAL A 39 3.09 1.86 11.12
N LEU A 40 4.32 1.64 11.54
CA LEU A 40 5.29 0.75 10.89
C LEU A 40 5.52 -0.49 11.76
N ASP A 41 5.93 -1.61 11.15
CA ASP A 41 6.16 -2.84 11.89
C ASP A 41 7.45 -2.76 12.74
N GLU A 42 7.34 -3.04 14.04
CA GLU A 42 8.46 -3.01 15.00
C GLU A 42 9.36 -4.26 14.91
N GLY A 43 8.88 -5.36 14.32
CA GLY A 43 9.56 -6.66 14.29
C GLY A 43 10.27 -7.00 12.98
N ASP A 44 10.18 -6.13 11.98
CA ASP A 44 10.64 -6.38 10.61
C ASP A 44 12.13 -6.07 10.42
N SER A 45 12.72 -6.66 9.37
CA SER A 45 14.08 -6.29 8.93
C SER A 45 14.11 -4.82 8.45
N ASN A 46 15.28 -4.18 8.40
CA ASN A 46 15.36 -2.79 7.91
C ASN A 46 14.87 -2.64 6.46
N GLU A 47 15.18 -3.62 5.60
CA GLU A 47 14.64 -3.65 4.22
C GLU A 47 13.12 -3.74 4.26
N ASP A 48 12.62 -4.51 5.22
CA ASP A 48 11.21 -4.68 5.35
C ASP A 48 10.49 -3.42 5.86
N THR A 49 11.01 -2.81 6.92
CA THR A 49 10.49 -1.55 7.43
C THR A 49 10.53 -0.46 6.36
N LEU A 50 11.59 -0.42 5.54
CA LEU A 50 11.68 0.54 4.43
C LEU A 50 10.62 0.30 3.37
N CYS A 51 10.43 -0.94 2.92
CA CYS A 51 9.37 -1.28 1.96
C CYS A 51 7.99 -0.89 2.46
N ALA A 52 7.67 -1.24 3.71
CA ALA A 52 6.41 -0.89 4.34
C ALA A 52 6.24 0.64 4.43
N ALA A 53 7.26 1.35 4.91
CA ALA A 53 7.22 2.80 5.03
C ALA A 53 7.01 3.49 3.68
N LEU A 54 7.64 3.02 2.61
CA LEU A 54 7.44 3.58 1.26
C LEU A 54 6.05 3.23 0.69
N HIS A 55 5.55 2.02 0.94
CA HIS A 55 4.22 1.60 0.50
C HIS A 55 3.11 2.42 1.18
N GLU A 56 3.17 2.59 2.50
CA GLU A 56 2.23 3.43 3.25
C GLU A 56 2.31 4.91 2.83
N ALA A 57 3.50 5.40 2.47
CA ALA A 57 3.69 6.75 1.94
C ALA A 57 3.04 6.89 0.56
N GLY A 58 3.11 5.84 -0.24
CA GLY A 58 2.40 5.72 -1.50
C GLY A 58 0.89 5.84 -1.35
N HIS A 59 0.29 5.23 -0.33
CA HIS A 59 -1.15 5.39 -0.05
C HIS A 59 -1.51 6.85 0.24
N PHE A 60 -0.69 7.55 1.03
CA PHE A 60 -0.88 8.98 1.26
C PHE A 60 -0.82 9.78 -0.05
N LEU A 61 0.22 9.58 -0.85
CA LEU A 61 0.43 10.27 -2.12
C LEU A 61 -0.70 9.99 -3.12
N VAL A 62 -1.22 8.77 -3.17
CA VAL A 62 -2.37 8.43 -4.00
C VAL A 62 -3.63 9.16 -3.51
N ASN A 63 -3.86 9.22 -2.19
CA ASN A 63 -5.07 9.85 -1.63
C ASN A 63 -5.09 11.38 -1.73
N GLU A 64 -3.93 12.03 -1.62
CA GLU A 64 -3.82 13.49 -1.74
C GLU A 64 -4.03 13.99 -3.18
N LYS A 65 -4.04 13.09 -4.18
CA LYS A 65 -4.37 13.48 -5.56
C LYS A 65 -5.80 13.97 -5.63
N SER A 66 -5.99 15.15 -6.23
CA SER A 66 -7.30 15.81 -6.33
C SER A 66 -8.38 15.00 -7.05
N ASP A 67 -7.99 14.02 -7.86
CA ASP A 67 -8.87 13.15 -8.63
C ASP A 67 -9.16 11.81 -7.93
N TRP A 68 -8.66 11.56 -6.72
CA TRP A 68 -8.80 10.26 -6.04
C TRP A 68 -10.25 9.80 -5.95
N SER A 69 -11.17 10.67 -5.50
CA SER A 69 -12.60 10.34 -5.39
C SER A 69 -13.29 10.13 -6.74
N GLN A 70 -12.75 10.69 -7.82
CA GLN A 70 -13.25 10.46 -9.18
C GLN A 70 -12.73 9.13 -9.74
N LYS A 71 -11.51 8.76 -9.33
CA LYS A 71 -10.84 7.52 -9.75
C LYS A 71 -11.32 6.30 -8.99
N TYR A 72 -11.66 6.47 -7.71
CA TYR A 72 -12.09 5.42 -6.78
C TYR A 72 -13.43 5.78 -6.11
N PRO A 73 -14.51 5.97 -6.89
CA PRO A 73 -15.79 6.40 -6.36
C PRO A 73 -16.40 5.40 -5.38
N VAL A 74 -16.24 4.09 -5.61
CA VAL A 74 -16.79 3.06 -4.70
C VAL A 74 -16.01 3.03 -3.38
N ARG A 75 -14.67 3.22 -3.43
CA ARG A 75 -13.85 3.38 -2.23
C ARG A 75 -14.22 4.63 -1.43
N GLN A 76 -14.54 5.73 -2.12
CA GLN A 76 -15.03 6.96 -1.47
C GLN A 76 -16.34 6.70 -0.72
N GLU A 77 -17.29 5.98 -1.32
CA GLU A 77 -18.54 5.60 -0.64
C GLU A 77 -18.30 4.78 0.63
N VAL A 78 -17.38 3.79 0.57
CA VAL A 78 -16.97 2.99 1.74
C VAL A 78 -16.37 3.88 2.83
N ARG A 79 -15.50 4.83 2.46
CA ARG A 79 -14.89 5.79 3.38
C ARG A 79 -15.93 6.68 4.06
N ASP A 80 -16.97 7.07 3.32
CA ASP A 80 -18.07 7.89 3.83
C ASP A 80 -19.06 7.09 4.70
N GLY A 81 -18.77 5.81 4.96
CA GLY A 81 -19.58 4.94 5.81
C GLY A 81 -20.80 4.35 5.11
N THR A 82 -20.84 4.43 3.77
CA THR A 82 -21.86 3.73 2.99
C THR A 82 -21.50 2.25 2.98
N GLU A 83 -22.42 1.38 3.38
CA GLU A 83 -22.26 -0.07 3.25
C GLU A 83 -22.12 -0.40 1.77
N CYS A 84 -20.89 -0.59 1.31
CA CYS A 84 -20.63 -1.30 0.08
C CYS A 84 -20.61 -2.78 0.45
N GLU A 85 -21.73 -3.48 0.23
CA GLU A 85 -21.76 -4.94 0.28
C GLU A 85 -20.71 -5.47 -0.70
N ASP A 86 -19.51 -5.82 -0.19
CA ASP A 86 -18.45 -6.62 -0.80
C ASP A 86 -18.42 -6.67 -2.35
N SER A 87 -18.57 -5.52 -3.01
CA SER A 87 -18.75 -5.54 -4.46
C SER A 87 -17.41 -5.85 -5.11
N SER A 88 -17.40 -6.71 -6.13
CA SER A 88 -16.18 -6.99 -6.90
C SER A 88 -15.54 -5.71 -7.46
N PHE A 89 -16.33 -4.64 -7.63
CA PHE A 89 -15.86 -3.30 -8.00
C PHE A 89 -15.03 -2.64 -6.89
N SER A 90 -15.51 -2.62 -5.64
CA SER A 90 -14.76 -2.09 -4.49
C SER A 90 -13.42 -2.81 -4.32
N ALA A 91 -13.44 -4.14 -4.46
CA ALA A 91 -12.23 -4.95 -4.37
C ALA A 91 -11.28 -4.74 -5.55
N LEU A 92 -11.78 -4.47 -6.76
CA LEU A 92 -10.97 -4.10 -7.93
C LEU A 92 -10.35 -2.70 -7.77
N GLU A 93 -11.11 -1.73 -7.27
CA GLU A 93 -10.62 -0.39 -6.96
C GLU A 93 -9.53 -0.43 -5.90
N LEU A 94 -9.71 -1.24 -4.84
CA LEU A 94 -8.69 -1.46 -3.82
C LEU A 94 -7.41 -2.07 -4.42
N LEU A 95 -7.53 -3.11 -5.25
CA LEU A 95 -6.37 -3.70 -5.94
C LEU A 95 -5.62 -2.67 -6.79
N HIS A 96 -6.35 -1.80 -7.49
CA HIS A 96 -5.75 -0.75 -8.31
C HIS A 96 -5.04 0.30 -7.44
N GLU A 97 -5.68 0.75 -6.35
CA GLU A 97 -5.08 1.69 -5.39
C GLU A 97 -3.79 1.12 -4.78
N GLU A 98 -3.77 -0.16 -4.40
CA GLU A 98 -2.59 -0.86 -3.90
C GLU A 98 -1.45 -0.84 -4.92
N MET A 99 -1.74 -1.18 -6.18
CA MET A 99 -0.73 -1.15 -7.24
C MET A 99 -0.12 0.25 -7.44
N GLU A 100 -0.95 1.30 -7.32
CA GLU A 100 -0.51 2.68 -7.40
C GLU A 100 0.29 3.12 -6.17
N ALA A 101 -0.13 2.71 -4.96
CA ALA A 101 0.60 3.02 -3.73
C ALA A 101 2.04 2.49 -3.82
N TRP A 102 2.21 1.25 -4.28
CA TRP A 102 3.56 0.74 -4.57
C TRP A 102 4.31 1.61 -5.59
N GLU A 103 3.67 2.05 -6.67
CA GLU A 103 4.37 2.86 -7.68
C GLU A 103 4.74 4.26 -7.17
N GLU A 104 3.87 4.93 -6.41
CA GLU A 104 4.17 6.22 -5.80
C GLU A 104 5.24 6.10 -4.71
N GLY A 105 5.22 5.03 -3.90
CA GLY A 105 6.29 4.73 -2.94
C GLY A 105 7.66 4.55 -3.63
N ARG A 106 7.69 3.88 -4.79
CA ARG A 106 8.90 3.76 -5.61
C ARG A 106 9.41 5.11 -6.12
N LYS A 107 8.51 5.98 -6.58
CA LYS A 107 8.89 7.32 -7.03
C LYS A 107 9.44 8.16 -5.89
N LEU A 108 8.79 8.10 -4.73
CA LEU A 108 9.26 8.78 -3.52
C LEU A 108 10.67 8.32 -3.14
N ALA A 109 10.96 7.02 -3.25
CA ALA A 109 12.30 6.49 -3.02
C ALA A 109 13.35 7.14 -3.96
N VAL A 110 13.03 7.24 -5.25
CA VAL A 110 13.90 7.94 -6.22
C VAL A 110 14.09 9.41 -5.84
N GLU A 111 13.02 10.09 -5.41
CA GLU A 111 13.08 11.51 -5.03
C GLU A 111 13.89 11.77 -3.76
N LEU A 112 13.73 10.93 -2.72
CA LEU A 112 14.37 11.14 -1.42
C LEU A 112 15.86 10.83 -1.46
N PHE A 113 16.26 9.77 -2.17
CA PHE A 113 17.62 9.25 -2.05
C PHE A 113 18.21 8.71 -3.36
N ASP A 114 17.67 9.08 -4.52
CA ASP A 114 18.18 8.73 -5.87
C ASP A 114 18.39 7.22 -6.09
N TRP A 115 17.48 6.41 -5.55
CA TRP A 115 17.52 4.95 -5.67
C TRP A 115 16.20 4.42 -6.19
N ASP A 116 16.26 3.76 -7.35
CA ASP A 116 15.14 2.99 -7.88
C ASP A 116 15.04 1.64 -7.17
N VAL A 117 14.36 1.65 -6.01
CA VAL A 117 14.03 0.45 -5.24
C VAL A 117 13.27 -0.59 -6.09
N GLY A 118 12.63 -0.17 -7.20
CA GLY A 118 11.91 -1.05 -8.11
C GLY A 118 12.77 -2.07 -8.84
N GLN A 119 14.08 -1.90 -8.88
CA GLN A 119 15.02 -2.87 -9.44
C GLN A 119 15.49 -3.91 -8.41
N GLU A 120 15.12 -3.75 -7.14
CA GLU A 120 15.57 -4.62 -6.07
C GLU A 120 14.62 -5.82 -5.89
N ASP A 121 15.19 -7.01 -5.75
CA ASP A 121 14.43 -8.26 -5.65
C ASP A 121 13.45 -8.25 -4.46
N TYR A 122 13.87 -7.70 -3.30
CA TYR A 122 13.05 -7.67 -2.10
C TYR A 122 11.80 -6.78 -2.28
N TRP A 123 11.93 -5.66 -2.98
CA TRP A 123 10.80 -4.78 -3.31
C TRP A 123 9.83 -5.44 -4.28
N ILE A 124 10.35 -6.02 -5.36
CA ILE A 124 9.55 -6.75 -6.36
C ILE A 124 8.79 -7.89 -5.69
N GLN A 125 9.47 -8.69 -4.85
CA GLN A 125 8.88 -9.81 -4.15
C GLN A 125 7.79 -9.35 -3.17
N ARG A 126 8.02 -8.26 -2.44
CA ARG A 126 7.05 -7.79 -1.45
C ARG A 126 5.81 -7.19 -2.10
N LYS A 127 5.98 -6.37 -3.15
CA LYS A 127 4.88 -5.90 -3.99
C LYS A 127 4.08 -7.07 -4.55
N ALA A 128 4.75 -8.08 -5.12
CA ALA A 128 4.08 -9.24 -5.69
C ALA A 128 3.28 -10.02 -4.64
N ASN A 129 3.83 -10.21 -3.43
CA ASN A 129 3.13 -10.88 -2.33
C ASN A 129 1.89 -10.10 -1.87
N ALA A 130 2.00 -8.78 -1.72
CA ALA A 130 0.89 -7.92 -1.35
C ALA A 130 -0.22 -7.97 -2.41
N VAL A 131 0.11 -7.73 -3.67
CA VAL A 131 -0.84 -7.80 -4.81
C VAL A 131 -1.50 -9.17 -4.91
N MET A 132 -0.73 -10.26 -4.76
CA MET A 132 -1.26 -11.62 -4.82
C MET A 132 -2.27 -11.90 -3.70
N SER A 133 -2.10 -11.29 -2.52
CA SER A 133 -3.07 -11.45 -1.42
C SER A 133 -4.44 -10.88 -1.79
N TYR A 134 -4.48 -9.71 -2.46
CA TYR A 134 -5.70 -9.10 -2.97
C TYR A 134 -6.31 -9.90 -4.13
N VAL A 135 -5.50 -10.41 -5.05
CA VAL A 135 -5.99 -11.28 -6.14
C VAL A 135 -6.63 -12.55 -5.58
N ARG A 136 -6.01 -13.19 -4.58
CA ARG A 136 -6.59 -14.38 -3.93
C ARG A 136 -7.90 -14.07 -3.23
N PHE A 137 -8.00 -12.92 -2.58
CA PHE A 137 -9.23 -12.44 -1.97
C PHE A 137 -10.35 -12.29 -3.01
N LEU A 138 -10.07 -11.62 -4.13
CA LEU A 138 -10.99 -11.46 -5.27
C LEU A 138 -11.46 -12.80 -5.85
N VAL A 139 -10.53 -13.73 -6.07
CA VAL A 139 -10.86 -15.07 -6.59
C VAL A 139 -11.74 -15.85 -5.62
N LYS A 140 -11.48 -15.73 -4.32
CA LYS A 140 -12.31 -16.38 -3.29
C LYS A 140 -13.73 -15.81 -3.29
N GLN A 141 -13.89 -14.49 -3.25
CA GLN A 141 -15.21 -13.84 -3.34
C GLN A 141 -15.97 -14.28 -4.60
N THR A 142 -15.28 -14.28 -5.75
CA THR A 142 -15.91 -14.70 -7.02
C THR A 142 -16.36 -16.16 -6.98
N ASN A 143 -15.58 -17.07 -6.39
CA ASN A 143 -15.96 -18.48 -6.28
C ASN A 143 -17.11 -18.71 -5.29
N ASP A 144 -17.19 -17.90 -4.23
CA ASP A 144 -18.27 -17.96 -3.25
C ASP A 144 -19.58 -17.41 -3.86
N GLU A 145 -19.51 -16.35 -4.68
CA GLU A 145 -20.66 -15.76 -5.38
C GLU A 145 -21.08 -16.54 -6.64
N PHE A 146 -20.11 -17.09 -7.38
CA PHE A 146 -20.31 -17.79 -8.64
C PHE A 146 -19.50 -19.11 -8.68
N PRO A 147 -19.98 -20.15 -8.00
CA PRO A 147 -19.27 -21.42 -7.92
C PRO A 147 -19.08 -22.03 -9.33
N GLY A 148 -17.83 -22.32 -9.69
CA GLY A 148 -17.48 -23.02 -10.94
C GLY A 148 -16.86 -22.17 -12.05
N ILE A 149 -16.68 -20.86 -11.86
CA ILE A 149 -16.05 -20.00 -12.90
C ILE A 149 -14.54 -20.29 -13.05
N PHE A 150 -13.84 -20.62 -11.96
CA PHE A 150 -12.38 -20.86 -11.98
C PHE A 150 -11.98 -22.35 -11.91
N THR A 151 -12.87 -23.30 -12.19
CA THR A 151 -12.54 -24.75 -12.11
C THR A 151 -11.64 -25.27 -13.23
N GLY A 152 -11.01 -24.41 -14.01
CA GLY A 152 -10.05 -24.83 -15.01
C GLY A 152 -9.25 -23.67 -15.56
N VAL A 153 -8.16 -23.30 -14.88
CA VAL A 153 -6.81 -23.03 -15.42
C VAL A 153 -5.88 -22.83 -14.22
N LEU A 154 -5.14 -23.89 -13.87
CA LEU A 154 -3.79 -23.85 -13.29
C LEU A 154 -2.98 -24.93 -14.01
#